data_AF-A0A508BBX9-F1
#
_entry.id   AF-A0A508BBX9-F1
#
_cell.length_a   1.000
_cell.length_b   1.000
_cell.length_c   1.000
_cell.angle_alpha   90.00
_cell.angle_beta   90.00
_cell.angle_gamma   90.00
#
_symmetry.space_group_name_H-M   'P 1'
#
loop_
_entity.id
_entity.type
_entity.pdbx_description
1 polymer ?
#
loop_
_entity_poly.entity_id
_entity_poly.type
_entity_poly.pdbx_seq_one_letter_code
_entity_poly.pdbx_strand_id
1 'polypeptide(L)'
;MPSSRTPAPDTPLSNLLRFIERHPDARIIDLVVDTSYLDGVLMPVLEVGAYGLRDGVSLSEAARMAYENGDDGFLYDELELLADAADIGIAHFYPRWPNATEAGDEALLAALREQVPAHVDGVPRKTYLFHHVDTQPYINLLTGKPFATHG
;
A
#
# COMPACT_ATOMS: atom_id res chain seq x y z
N MET A 1 29.12 5.62 17.64
CA MET A 1 28.10 5.54 18.72
C MET A 1 26.83 5.00 18.09
N PRO A 2 26.25 3.88 18.58
CA PRO A 2 24.96 3.43 18.09
C PRO A 2 23.90 4.40 18.62
N SER A 3 23.17 5.04 17.71
CA SER A 3 22.08 5.94 18.05
C SER A 3 20.90 5.08 18.51
N SER A 4 20.62 5.11 19.81
CA SER A 4 19.46 4.48 20.41
C SER A 4 18.21 5.20 19.92
N ARG A 5 17.62 4.75 18.80
CA ARG A 5 16.27 5.15 18.44
C ARG A 5 15.34 4.60 19.53
N THR A 6 14.80 5.49 20.33
CA THR A 6 13.61 5.22 21.15
C THR A 6 12.56 4.61 20.22
N PRO A 7 11.94 3.46 20.56
CA PRO A 7 10.83 2.94 19.77
C PRO A 7 9.75 4.02 19.70
N ALA A 8 9.34 4.38 18.49
CA ALA A 8 8.19 5.24 18.30
C ALA A 8 7.00 4.61 19.05
N PRO A 9 6.08 5.42 19.62
CA PRO A 9 4.84 4.86 20.17
C PRO A 9 4.20 3.95 19.11
N ASP A 10 3.62 2.82 19.53
CA ASP A 10 2.92 1.88 18.63
C ASP A 10 1.76 2.60 17.94
N THR A 11 2.06 3.30 16.85
CA THR A 11 1.05 3.85 15.95
C THR A 11 0.54 2.71 15.08
N PRO A 12 -0.71 2.76 14.58
CA PRO A 12 -1.21 1.78 13.62
C PRO A 12 -0.26 1.56 12.43
N LEU A 13 0.42 2.63 11.98
CA LEU A 13 1.40 2.57 10.90
C LEU A 13 2.78 2.02 11.31
N SER A 14 3.12 1.95 12.60
CA SER A 14 4.36 1.31 13.07
C SER A 14 4.40 -0.20 12.74
N ASN A 15 3.22 -0.81 12.56
CA ASN A 15 3.10 -2.20 12.09
C ASN A 15 3.47 -2.36 10.61
N LEU A 16 3.26 -1.32 9.79
CA LEU A 16 3.62 -1.34 8.37
C LEU A 16 5.13 -1.42 8.18
N LEU A 17 5.92 -0.60 8.89
CA LEU A 17 7.38 -0.67 8.79
C LEU A 17 7.91 -2.07 9.16
N ARG A 18 7.45 -2.62 10.29
CA ARG A 18 7.79 -3.98 10.71
C ARG A 18 7.37 -5.03 9.69
N PHE A 19 6.25 -4.82 8.99
CA PHE A 19 5.80 -5.71 7.93
C PHE A 19 6.74 -5.63 6.72
N ILE A 20 7.11 -4.44 6.25
CA ILE A 20 8.02 -4.25 5.11
C ILE A 20 9.41 -4.85 5.39
N GLU A 21 9.93 -4.68 6.61
CA GLU A 21 11.24 -5.19 7.03
C GLU A 21 11.28 -6.72 7.11
N ARG A 22 10.17 -7.36 7.49
CA ARG A 22 10.06 -8.84 7.56
C ARG A 22 9.97 -9.51 6.20
N HIS A 23 9.68 -8.76 5.14
CA HIS A 23 9.52 -9.28 3.78
C HIS A 23 10.52 -8.61 2.83
N PRO A 24 11.83 -8.87 2.96
CA PRO A 24 12.85 -8.27 2.11
C PRO A 24 12.72 -8.69 0.63
N ASP A 25 12.19 -9.88 0.37
CA ASP A 25 12.06 -10.46 -0.97
C ASP A 25 10.87 -9.92 -1.75
N ALA A 26 9.92 -9.25 -1.07
CA ALA A 26 8.79 -8.61 -1.72
C ALA A 26 9.27 -7.55 -2.73
N ARG A 27 8.73 -7.62 -3.95
CA ARG A 27 8.95 -6.63 -5.01
C ARG A 27 7.90 -5.53 -4.97
N ILE A 28 6.70 -5.86 -4.53
CA ILE A 28 5.58 -4.95 -4.39
C ILE A 28 5.07 -4.97 -2.96
N ILE A 29 4.79 -3.80 -2.42
CA ILE A 29 3.99 -3.61 -1.22
C ILE A 29 2.72 -2.91 -1.67
N ASP A 30 1.59 -3.59 -1.52
CA ASP A 30 0.27 -3.08 -1.87
C ASP A 30 -0.44 -2.59 -0.61
N LEU A 31 -1.11 -1.44 -0.73
CA LEU A 31 -1.72 -0.71 0.38
C LEU A 31 -3.15 -0.37 -0.02
N VAL A 32 -4.09 -1.18 0.44
CA VAL A 32 -5.49 -1.14 0.00
C VAL A 32 -6.35 -0.55 1.11
N VAL A 33 -7.01 0.57 0.81
CA VAL A 33 -8.08 1.10 1.66
C VAL A 33 -9.34 0.29 1.40
N ASP A 34 -9.80 -0.40 2.43
CA ASP A 34 -11.08 -1.11 2.43
C ASP A 34 -11.91 -0.67 3.64
N THR A 35 -13.03 -1.34 3.88
CA THR A 35 -13.97 -1.08 4.94
C THR A 35 -14.21 -2.32 5.76
N SER A 36 -14.23 -2.17 7.07
CA SER A 36 -14.55 -3.24 8.00
C SER A 36 -15.60 -2.75 9.00
N TYR A 37 -16.33 -3.70 9.61
CA TYR A 37 -17.28 -3.39 10.66
C TYR A 37 -16.62 -3.55 12.03
N LEU A 38 -16.43 -2.43 12.73
CA LEU A 38 -16.00 -2.41 14.13
C LEU A 38 -17.17 -1.98 15.02
N ASP A 39 -17.60 -2.86 15.93
CA ASP A 39 -18.75 -2.64 16.82
C ASP A 39 -20.03 -2.20 16.08
N GLY A 40 -20.25 -2.70 14.87
CA GLY A 40 -21.41 -2.39 14.03
C GLY A 40 -21.31 -1.07 13.26
N VAL A 41 -20.17 -0.37 13.32
CA VAL A 41 -19.90 0.85 12.54
C VAL A 41 -18.97 0.50 11.39
N LEU A 42 -19.32 0.93 10.17
CA LEU A 42 -18.46 0.80 8.99
C LEU A 42 -17.29 1.79 9.09
N MET A 43 -16.07 1.28 9.12
CA MET A 43 -14.86 2.05 9.36
C MET A 43 -13.81 1.73 8.27
N PRO A 44 -12.99 2.72 7.86
CA PRO A 44 -11.93 2.46 6.91
C PRO A 44 -10.78 1.71 7.59
N VAL A 45 -10.29 0.69 6.90
CA VAL A 45 -9.13 -0.10 7.28
C VAL A 45 -8.11 -0.08 6.15
N LEU A 46 -6.85 -0.28 6.50
CA LEU A 46 -5.77 -0.48 5.55
C LEU A 46 -5.34 -1.94 5.57
N GLU A 47 -5.46 -2.58 4.42
CA GLU A 47 -4.87 -3.89 4.14
C GLU A 47 -3.51 -3.71 3.49
N VAL A 48 -2.57 -4.58 3.83
CA VAL A 48 -1.20 -4.53 3.33
C VAL A 48 -0.83 -5.88 2.75
N GLY A 49 -0.51 -5.92 1.46
CA GLY A 49 -0.01 -7.12 0.79
C GLY A 49 1.47 -7.00 0.44
N ALA A 50 2.24 -8.06 0.65
CA ALA A 50 3.61 -8.20 0.16
C ALA A 50 3.62 -9.22 -0.97
N TYR A 51 4.07 -8.80 -2.15
CA TYR A 51 4.04 -9.64 -3.35
C TYR A 51 5.40 -9.81 -4.00
N GLY A 52 5.64 -11.01 -4.50
CA GLY A 52 6.60 -11.30 -5.56
C GLY A 52 6.00 -10.95 -6.92
N LEU A 53 6.87 -10.77 -7.91
CA LEU A 53 6.49 -10.64 -9.31
C LEU A 53 6.89 -11.93 -10.02
N ARG A 54 5.97 -12.55 -10.76
CA ARG A 54 6.28 -13.78 -11.51
C ARG A 54 7.32 -13.51 -12.60
N ASP A 55 8.05 -14.55 -12.98
CA ASP A 55 9.14 -14.45 -13.96
C ASP A 55 8.64 -13.94 -15.32
N GLY A 56 9.29 -12.91 -15.84
CA GLY A 56 9.00 -12.34 -17.16
C GLY A 56 7.81 -11.38 -17.20
N VAL A 57 7.12 -11.16 -16.08
CA VAL A 57 5.99 -10.22 -16.00
C VAL A 57 6.48 -8.77 -15.94
N SER A 58 5.78 -7.90 -16.68
CA SER A 58 5.89 -6.46 -16.52
C SER A 58 4.80 -5.94 -15.58
N LEU A 59 5.17 -5.54 -14.36
CA LEU A 59 4.24 -4.98 -13.38
C LEU A 59 3.46 -3.76 -13.93
N SER A 60 4.13 -2.89 -14.68
CA SER A 60 3.48 -1.74 -15.30
C SER A 60 2.44 -2.17 -16.32
N GLU A 61 2.68 -3.29 -17.02
CA GLU A 61 1.75 -3.76 -18.03
C GLU A 61 0.51 -4.42 -17.42
N ALA A 62 0.71 -5.23 -16.38
CA ALA A 62 -0.39 -5.79 -15.58
C ALA A 62 -1.27 -4.68 -14.96
N ALA A 63 -0.64 -3.64 -14.40
CA ALA A 63 -1.35 -2.50 -13.83
C ALA A 63 -2.11 -1.67 -14.90
N ARG A 64 -1.54 -1.51 -16.11
CA ARG A 64 -2.24 -0.85 -17.23
C ARG A 64 -3.45 -1.67 -17.66
N MET A 65 -3.30 -2.98 -17.80
CA MET A 65 -4.40 -3.88 -18.17
C MET A 65 -5.53 -3.82 -17.13
N ALA A 66 -5.20 -3.82 -15.83
CA ALA A 66 -6.20 -3.66 -14.78
C ALA A 66 -6.95 -2.33 -14.90
N TYR A 67 -6.23 -1.22 -15.13
CA TYR A 67 -6.84 0.10 -15.33
C TYR A 67 -7.73 0.18 -16.58
N GLU A 68 -7.30 -0.37 -17.72
CA GLU A 68 -8.06 -0.31 -18.97
C GLU A 68 -9.32 -1.18 -18.95
N ASN A 69 -9.29 -2.28 -18.20
CA ASN A 69 -10.42 -3.20 -18.08
C ASN A 69 -11.29 -2.94 -16.84
N GLY A 70 -10.83 -2.10 -15.91
CA GLY A 70 -11.49 -1.90 -14.61
C GLY A 70 -11.54 -3.18 -13.78
N ASP A 71 -10.49 -4.01 -13.86
CA ASP A 71 -10.44 -5.34 -13.25
C ASP A 71 -9.05 -5.58 -12.65
N ASP A 72 -8.98 -5.52 -11.32
CA ASP A 72 -7.76 -5.78 -10.55
C ASP A 72 -7.20 -7.19 -10.74
N GLY A 73 -8.02 -8.14 -11.23
CA GLY A 73 -7.59 -9.50 -11.55
C GLY A 73 -6.40 -9.53 -12.51
N PHE A 74 -6.33 -8.59 -13.47
CA PHE A 74 -5.16 -8.50 -14.37
C PHE A 74 -3.86 -8.17 -13.64
N LEU A 75 -3.91 -7.41 -12.55
CA LEU A 75 -2.74 -7.16 -11.71
C LEU A 75 -2.44 -8.41 -10.87
N TYR A 76 -3.41 -8.85 -10.08
CA TYR A 76 -3.18 -9.88 -9.06
C TYR A 76 -2.90 -11.28 -9.64
N ASP A 77 -3.41 -11.60 -10.84
CA ASP A 77 -3.09 -12.85 -11.53
C ASP A 77 -1.59 -12.99 -11.84
N GLU A 78 -0.88 -11.88 -11.95
CA GLU A 78 0.55 -11.83 -12.25
C GLU A 78 1.44 -11.74 -11.00
N LEU A 79 0.83 -11.59 -9.83
CA LEU A 79 1.53 -11.49 -8.55
C LEU A 79 1.57 -12.84 -7.83
N GLU A 80 2.54 -12.96 -6.94
CA GLU A 80 2.63 -14.07 -5.97
C GLU A 80 2.51 -13.47 -4.57
N LEU A 81 1.45 -13.79 -3.85
CA LEU A 81 1.26 -13.34 -2.47
C LEU A 81 2.29 -14.04 -1.57
N LEU A 82 3.16 -13.25 -0.93
CA LEU A 82 4.15 -13.75 0.02
C LEU A 82 3.63 -13.67 1.45
N ALA A 83 2.94 -12.58 1.77
CA ALA A 83 2.32 -12.34 3.06
C ALA A 83 1.33 -11.18 2.97
N ASP A 84 0.39 -11.13 3.89
CA ASP A 84 -0.56 -10.04 4.08
C ASP A 84 -0.66 -9.62 5.56
N ALA A 85 -1.20 -8.43 5.78
CA ALA A 85 -1.63 -7.94 7.07
C ALA A 85 -2.92 -7.14 6.87
N ALA A 86 -4.02 -7.63 7.45
CA ALA A 86 -5.32 -7.00 7.36
C ALA A 86 -5.61 -6.07 8.56
N ASP A 87 -6.64 -5.24 8.42
CA ASP A 87 -7.32 -4.54 9.51
C ASP A 87 -6.50 -3.48 10.28
N ILE A 88 -5.59 -2.75 9.61
CA ILE A 88 -4.97 -1.58 10.25
C ILE A 88 -6.00 -0.44 10.28
N GLY A 89 -6.52 -0.12 11.46
CA GLY A 89 -7.49 0.96 11.62
C GLY A 89 -6.94 2.34 11.24
N ILE A 90 -7.52 2.95 10.20
CA ILE A 90 -7.07 4.24 9.63
C ILE A 90 -8.08 5.37 9.82
N ALA A 91 -9.17 5.15 10.56
CA ALA A 91 -10.25 6.14 10.74
C ALA A 91 -9.81 7.54 11.21
N HIS A 92 -8.70 7.64 11.93
CA HIS A 92 -8.14 8.93 12.35
C HIS A 92 -7.65 9.82 11.19
N PHE A 93 -7.32 9.22 10.04
CA PHE A 93 -7.04 9.96 8.79
C PHE A 93 -8.32 10.41 8.09
N TYR A 94 -9.46 9.79 8.37
CA TYR A 94 -10.76 10.05 7.73
C TYR A 94 -11.78 10.59 8.75
N PRO A 95 -11.59 11.80 9.33
CA PRO A 95 -12.45 12.31 10.39
C PRO A 95 -13.91 12.57 9.96
N ARG A 96 -14.20 12.55 8.65
CA ARG A 96 -15.53 12.73 8.09
C ARG A 96 -16.06 11.50 7.35
N TRP A 97 -15.42 10.34 7.53
CA TRP A 97 -15.76 9.09 6.84
C TRP A 97 -17.27 8.80 6.80
N PRO A 98 -17.83 8.36 5.66
CA PRO A 98 -17.18 8.16 4.35
C PRO A 98 -17.12 9.45 3.50
N ASN A 99 -17.44 10.61 4.07
CA ASN A 99 -17.35 11.89 3.36
C ASN A 99 -15.90 12.42 3.35
N ALA A 100 -15.54 13.16 2.31
CA ALA A 100 -14.21 13.77 2.15
C ALA A 100 -13.05 12.75 2.11
N THR A 101 -13.24 11.65 1.37
CA THR A 101 -12.22 10.62 1.13
C THR A 101 -10.91 11.19 0.61
N GLU A 102 -10.95 12.12 -0.35
CA GLU A 102 -9.76 12.77 -0.93
C GLU A 102 -8.83 13.38 0.13
N ALA A 103 -9.40 14.10 1.11
CA ALA A 103 -8.62 14.72 2.18
C ALA A 103 -8.03 13.68 3.14
N GLY A 104 -8.74 12.57 3.37
CA GLY A 104 -8.24 11.45 4.15
C GLY A 104 -7.13 10.69 3.43
N ASP A 105 -7.26 10.49 2.13
CA ASP A 105 -6.24 9.87 1.29
C ASP A 105 -4.97 10.71 1.25
N GLU A 106 -5.08 12.03 1.13
CA GLU A 106 -3.91 12.92 1.19
C GLU A 106 -3.17 12.78 2.53
N ALA A 107 -3.90 12.79 3.65
CA ALA A 107 -3.34 12.65 4.97
C ALA A 107 -2.71 11.26 5.20
N LEU A 108 -3.39 10.19 4.78
CA LEU A 108 -2.90 8.82 4.89
C LEU A 108 -1.66 8.60 4.01
N LEU A 109 -1.69 9.03 2.74
CA LEU A 109 -0.55 8.93 1.81
C LEU A 109 0.68 9.66 2.35
N ALA A 110 0.51 10.87 2.92
CA ALA A 110 1.60 11.60 3.55
C ALA A 110 2.23 10.80 4.70
N ALA A 111 1.40 10.26 5.60
CA ALA A 111 1.87 9.46 6.73
C ALA A 111 2.53 8.13 6.29
N LEU A 112 1.98 7.45 5.28
CA LEU A 112 2.52 6.22 4.72
C LEU A 112 3.90 6.43 4.09
N ARG A 113 4.09 7.54 3.34
CA ARG A 113 5.39 7.88 2.72
C ARG A 113 6.50 8.01 3.76
N GLU A 114 6.19 8.56 4.93
CA GLU A 114 7.16 8.71 6.02
C GLU A 114 7.59 7.36 6.62
N GLN A 115 6.78 6.31 6.46
CA GLN A 115 7.11 4.95 6.92
C GLN A 115 7.94 4.16 5.92
N VAL A 116 7.99 4.56 4.64
CA VAL A 116 8.73 3.79 3.64
C VAL A 116 10.23 3.97 3.87
N PRO A 117 10.99 2.87 4.08
CA PRO A 117 12.43 2.96 4.24
C PRO A 117 13.09 3.55 2.98
N ALA A 118 14.12 4.37 3.21
CA ALA A 118 14.95 4.88 2.13
C ALA A 118 15.56 3.71 1.33
N HIS A 119 15.66 3.88 0.02
CA HIS A 119 16.31 2.89 -0.82
C HIS A 119 17.78 2.73 -0.46
N VAL A 120 18.25 1.48 -0.42
CA VAL A 120 19.65 1.13 -0.18
C VAL A 120 20.25 0.66 -1.48
N ASP A 121 21.39 1.24 -1.86
CA ASP A 121 22.10 0.88 -3.09
C ASP A 121 22.41 -0.62 -3.16
N GLY A 122 22.18 -1.21 -4.32
CA GLY A 122 22.40 -2.64 -4.56
C GLY A 122 21.25 -3.56 -4.12
N VAL A 123 20.24 -3.04 -3.42
CA VAL A 123 19.00 -3.77 -3.13
C VAL A 123 17.98 -3.45 -4.22
N PRO A 124 17.24 -4.41 -4.79
CA PRO A 124 16.20 -4.09 -5.76
C PRO A 124 15.13 -3.17 -5.14
N ARG A 125 14.71 -2.16 -5.91
CA ARG A 125 13.72 -1.18 -5.44
C ARG A 125 12.34 -1.83 -5.39
N LYS A 126 11.67 -1.71 -4.24
CA LYS A 126 10.26 -2.09 -4.09
C LYS A 126 9.34 -1.04 -4.71
N THR A 127 8.26 -1.50 -5.34
CA THR A 127 7.15 -0.65 -5.74
C THR A 127 6.12 -0.63 -4.61
N TYR A 128 5.62 0.56 -4.28
CA TYR A 128 4.60 0.75 -3.27
C TYR A 128 3.36 1.28 -3.97
N LEU A 129 2.29 0.48 -4.00
CA LEU A 129 1.01 0.83 -4.61
C LEU A 129 0.03 1.19 -3.51
N PHE A 130 -0.80 2.20 -3.76
CA PHE A 130 -1.88 2.64 -2.90
C PHE A 130 -3.15 2.77 -3.72
N HIS A 131 -4.26 2.21 -3.24
CA HIS A 131 -5.57 2.37 -3.85
C HIS A 131 -6.69 2.04 -2.86
N HIS A 132 -7.93 2.28 -3.28
CA HIS A 132 -9.11 1.71 -2.60
C HIS A 132 -9.45 0.39 -3.27
N VAL A 133 -10.11 -0.50 -2.54
CA VAL A 133 -10.62 -1.77 -3.09
C VAL A 133 -11.43 -1.51 -4.39
N ASP A 134 -11.25 -2.37 -5.39
CA ASP A 134 -11.89 -2.31 -6.71
C ASP A 134 -11.73 -0.97 -7.45
N THR A 135 -10.71 -0.18 -7.10
CA THR A 135 -10.51 1.18 -7.64
C THR A 135 -9.15 1.33 -8.30
N GLN A 136 -9.16 1.72 -9.58
CA GLN A 136 -7.98 2.10 -10.35
C GLN A 136 -8.07 3.59 -10.74
N PRO A 137 -6.95 4.27 -11.02
CA PRO A 137 -5.58 3.76 -11.10
C PRO A 137 -4.94 3.57 -9.73
N TYR A 138 -4.03 2.59 -9.62
CA TYR A 138 -3.12 2.50 -8.49
C TYR A 138 -2.26 3.75 -8.40
N ILE A 139 -2.00 4.23 -7.19
CA ILE A 139 -1.10 5.35 -6.95
C ILE A 139 0.25 4.82 -6.52
N ASN A 140 1.32 5.26 -7.19
CA ASN A 140 2.66 5.00 -6.68
C ASN A 140 2.88 5.85 -5.43
N LEU A 141 3.00 5.20 -4.26
CA LEU A 141 3.10 5.90 -2.98
C LEU A 141 4.28 6.87 -2.96
N LEU A 142 5.41 6.55 -3.59
CA LEU A 142 6.62 7.38 -3.53
C LEU A 142 6.56 8.64 -4.40
N THR A 143 5.76 8.62 -5.47
CA THR A 143 5.64 9.76 -6.39
C THR A 143 4.31 10.50 -6.24
N GLY A 144 3.31 9.86 -5.65
CA GLY A 144 1.93 10.37 -5.58
C GLY A 144 1.22 10.44 -6.93
N LYS A 145 1.76 9.77 -7.95
CA LYS A 145 1.19 9.78 -9.31
C LYS A 145 0.50 8.45 -9.61
N PRO A 146 -0.50 8.46 -10.51
CA PRO A 146 -1.01 7.23 -11.09
C PRO A 146 0.11 6.35 -11.63
N PHE A 147 0.06 5.06 -11.31
CA PHE A 147 1.02 4.08 -11.74
C PHE A 147 0.56 3.45 -13.05
N ALA A 148 1.43 3.51 -14.06
CA ALA A 148 1.29 2.81 -15.33
C ALA A 148 -0.06 2.98 -16.06
N THR A 149 -0.60 4.20 -16.09
CA THR A 149 -1.84 4.52 -16.81
C THR A 149 -1.64 4.78 -18.31
N HIS A 150 -0.39 4.85 -18.78
CA HIS A 150 -0.02 5.15 -20.18
C HIS A 150 1.22 4.35 -20.60
N GLY A 151 1.27 3.95 -21.87
CA GLY A 151 2.41 3.27 -22.52
C GLY A 151 3.33 4.21 -23.28
#